data_AF-A0A949LYK6-F1
#
_entry.id   AF-A0A949LYK6-F1
#
_cell.length_a   1.000
_cell.length_b   1.000
_cell.length_c   1.000
_cell.angle_alpha   90.00
_cell.angle_beta   90.00
_cell.angle_gamma   90.00
#
_symmetry.space_group_name_H-M   'P 1'
#
loop_
_entity.id
_entity.type
_entity.pdbx_description
1 polymer ?
#
loop_
_entity_poly.entity_id
_entity_poly.type
_entity_poly.pdbx_seq_one_letter_code
_entity_poly.pdbx_strand_id
1 'polypeptide(L)'
;MTAPVGSKANPSRFDVYPDLAEDEPYFVIRAHDPLSSALVELHAYIGAGQAGAAHNKLAEIMSLTTQKAPRPSDSPKYRETFAISAAMEKWRNDQ
;
A
#
# COMPACT_ATOMS: atom_id res chain seq x y z
N MET A 1 24.90 -14.35 1.72
CA MET A 1 23.42 -14.30 1.76
C MET A 1 22.98 -13.19 0.85
N THR A 2 22.07 -13.45 -0.09
CA THR A 2 21.54 -12.41 -0.99
C THR A 2 20.57 -11.51 -0.23
N ALA A 3 20.65 -10.19 -0.42
CA ALA A 3 19.73 -9.27 0.22
C ALA A 3 18.28 -9.57 -0.21
N PRO A 4 17.30 -9.52 0.71
CA PRO A 4 15.90 -9.80 0.39
C PRO A 4 15.34 -8.74 -0.57
N VAL A 5 14.58 -9.16 -1.59
CA VAL A 5 13.94 -8.24 -2.55
C VAL A 5 13.00 -7.28 -1.81
N GLY A 6 13.22 -5.97 -1.96
CA GLY A 6 12.40 -4.91 -1.36
C GLY A 6 13.15 -3.59 -1.23
N SER A 7 12.43 -2.46 -1.27
CA SER A 7 13.02 -1.11 -1.33
C SER A 7 14.05 -0.83 -0.24
N LYS A 8 13.79 -1.29 1.00
CA LYS A 8 14.70 -1.12 2.14
C LYS A 8 16.06 -1.83 1.97
N ALA A 9 16.08 -2.99 1.33
CA ALA A 9 17.29 -3.81 1.20
C ALA A 9 17.90 -3.75 -0.22
N ASN A 10 17.14 -3.26 -1.19
CA ASN A 10 17.50 -3.08 -2.59
C ASN A 10 16.86 -1.78 -3.13
N PRO A 11 17.38 -0.60 -2.74
CA PRO A 11 16.82 0.67 -3.18
C PRO A 11 16.99 0.82 -4.69
N SER A 12 15.90 1.19 -5.38
CA SER A 12 15.93 1.51 -6.80
C SER A 12 16.19 3.01 -7.00
N ARG A 13 16.51 3.45 -8.22
CA ARG A 13 16.57 4.88 -8.55
C ARG A 13 15.23 5.63 -8.40
N PHE A 14 14.14 4.89 -8.23
CA PHE A 14 12.78 5.40 -8.01
C PHE A 14 12.31 5.15 -6.58
N ASP A 15 13.22 4.72 -5.69
CA ASP A 15 12.88 4.53 -4.29
C ASP A 15 12.67 5.88 -3.63
N VAL A 16 11.48 6.07 -3.06
CA VAL A 16 11.08 7.29 -2.37
C VAL A 16 11.39 7.23 -0.87
N TYR A 17 11.79 6.06 -0.37
CA TYR A 17 12.08 5.90 1.06
C TYR A 17 13.22 6.82 1.56
N PRO A 18 14.29 7.08 0.80
CA PRO A 18 15.32 8.07 1.20
C PRO A 18 14.82 9.52 1.18
N ASP A 19 13.80 9.83 0.38
CA ASP A 19 13.23 11.17 0.23
C ASP A 19 12.09 11.44 1.24
N LEU A 20 11.64 10.39 1.96
CA LEU A 20 10.60 10.46 2.97
C LEU A 20 11.03 11.38 4.12
N ALA A 21 10.28 12.45 4.38
CA ALA A 21 10.62 13.39 5.45
C ALA A 21 10.46 12.73 6.83
N GLU A 22 11.19 13.23 7.84
CA GLU A 22 11.13 12.67 9.21
C GLU A 22 9.72 12.76 9.83
N ASP A 23 8.95 13.77 9.45
CA ASP A 23 7.58 14.03 9.90
C ASP A 23 6.51 13.60 8.89
N GLU A 24 6.90 13.11 7.71
CA GLU A 24 5.95 12.65 6.69
C GLU A 24 5.27 11.35 7.15
N PRO A 25 3.94 11.34 7.31
CA PRO A 25 3.24 10.12 7.68
C PRO A 25 3.27 9.12 6.52
N TYR A 26 3.55 7.85 6.82
CA TYR A 26 3.50 6.76 5.84
C TYR A 26 2.82 5.53 6.42
N PHE A 27 2.31 4.67 5.53
CA PHE A 27 1.64 3.44 5.92
C PHE A 27 2.32 2.22 5.30
N VAL A 28 2.61 1.22 6.13
CA VAL A 28 3.05 -0.10 5.67
C VAL A 28 1.86 -1.04 5.68
N ILE A 29 1.44 -1.49 4.50
CA ILE A 29 0.21 -2.28 4.27
C ILE A 29 0.06 -3.44 5.29
N ARG A 30 1.08 -4.31 5.40
CA ARG A 30 1.43 -5.18 6.56
C ARG A 30 2.48 -6.20 6.14
N ALA A 31 3.23 -6.72 7.12
CA ALA A 31 3.91 -8.00 6.98
C ALA A 31 2.87 -9.15 6.96
N HIS A 32 3.03 -10.09 6.02
CA HIS A 32 2.21 -11.31 5.88
C HIS A 32 0.72 -11.10 5.58
N ASP A 33 0.31 -9.92 5.10
CA ASP A 33 -1.07 -9.78 4.61
C ASP A 33 -1.18 -10.47 3.24
N PRO A 34 -2.13 -11.40 3.05
CA PRO A 34 -2.30 -12.11 1.77
C PRO A 34 -2.65 -11.17 0.61
N LEU A 35 -3.13 -9.95 0.90
CA LEU A 35 -3.45 -8.95 -0.12
C LEU A 35 -2.25 -8.05 -0.47
N SER A 36 -1.16 -8.08 0.30
CA SER A 36 -0.06 -7.12 0.15
C SER A 36 0.55 -7.12 -1.26
N SER A 37 0.80 -8.29 -1.85
CA SER A 37 1.34 -8.38 -3.21
C SER A 37 0.37 -7.82 -4.26
N ALA A 38 -0.91 -8.19 -4.17
CA ALA A 38 -1.94 -7.73 -5.10
C ALA A 38 -2.17 -6.21 -5.01
N LEU A 39 -2.08 -5.62 -3.82
CA LEU A 39 -2.18 -4.17 -3.62
C LEU A 39 -0.97 -3.42 -4.21
N VAL A 40 0.23 -3.98 -4.10
CA VAL A 40 1.45 -3.40 -4.74
C VAL A 40 1.34 -3.46 -6.26
N GLU A 41 0.84 -4.56 -6.82
CA GLU A 41 0.59 -4.68 -8.27
C GLU A 41 -0.48 -3.69 -8.76
N LEU A 42 -1.58 -3.54 -8.00
CA LEU A 42 -2.62 -2.56 -8.30
C LEU A 42 -2.06 -1.14 -8.36
N HIS A 43 -1.23 -0.76 -7.39
CA HIS A 43 -0.55 0.54 -7.38
C HIS A 43 0.30 0.75 -8.65
N ALA A 44 1.06 -0.28 -9.05
CA ALA A 44 1.88 -0.22 -10.26
C ALA A 44 1.03 -0.04 -11.53
N TYR A 45 -0.07 -0.77 -11.67
CA TYR A 45 -0.96 -0.64 -12.83
C TYR A 45 -1.62 0.73 -12.94
N ILE A 46 -2.00 1.32 -11.80
CA ILE A 46 -2.54 2.69 -11.76
C ILE A 46 -1.47 3.69 -12.20
N GLY A 47 -0.26 3.61 -11.63
CA GLY A 47 0.85 4.51 -11.98
C GLY A 47 1.28 4.40 -13.45
N ALA A 48 1.15 3.21 -14.05
CA ALA A 48 1.45 2.97 -15.46
C ALA A 48 0.30 3.36 -16.43
N GLY A 49 -0.84 3.87 -15.93
CA GLY A 49 -2.00 4.21 -16.76
C GLY A 49 -2.74 3.00 -17.35
N GLN A 50 -2.49 1.79 -16.83
CA GLN A 50 -3.07 0.55 -17.34
C GLN A 50 -4.43 0.26 -16.67
N ALA A 51 -5.42 1.09 -16.95
CA ALA A 51 -6.74 1.05 -16.30
C ALA A 51 -7.43 -0.33 -16.37
N GLY A 52 -7.34 -1.03 -17.51
CA GLY A 52 -7.92 -2.37 -17.67
C GLY A 52 -7.24 -3.42 -16.77
N ALA A 53 -5.91 -3.39 -16.68
CA ALA A 53 -5.16 -4.29 -15.80
C ALA A 53 -5.44 -3.98 -14.32
N ALA A 54 -5.51 -2.68 -13.96
CA ALA A 54 -5.87 -2.24 -12.63
C ALA A 54 -7.28 -2.72 -12.23
N HIS A 55 -8.26 -2.61 -13.14
CA HIS A 55 -9.62 -3.09 -12.90
C HIS A 55 -9.64 -4.60 -12.63
N ASN A 56 -8.95 -5.38 -13.45
CA ASN A 56 -8.86 -6.83 -13.27
C ASN A 56 -8.20 -7.20 -11.94
N LYS A 57 -7.13 -6.49 -11.55
CA LYS A 57 -6.45 -6.71 -10.27
C LYS A 57 -7.34 -6.37 -9.08
N LEU A 58 -8.14 -5.31 -9.18
CA LEU A 58 -9.13 -4.99 -8.14
C LEU A 58 -10.18 -6.10 -8.00
N ALA A 59 -10.70 -6.63 -9.11
CA ALA A 59 -11.65 -7.75 -9.08
C ALA A 59 -11.03 -9.00 -8.42
N GLU A 60 -9.76 -9.29 -8.69
CA GLU A 60 -9.01 -10.37 -8.03
C GLU A 60 -8.90 -10.15 -6.52
N ILE A 61 -8.54 -8.94 -6.07
CA ILE A 61 -8.48 -8.59 -4.64
C ILE A 61 -9.84 -8.82 -3.97
N MET A 62 -10.92 -8.37 -4.60
CA MET A 62 -12.27 -8.58 -4.08
C MET A 62 -12.58 -10.08 -3.95
N SER A 63 -12.22 -10.89 -4.95
CA SER A 63 -12.35 -12.35 -4.89
C SER A 63 -11.55 -12.97 -3.73
N LEU A 64 -10.29 -12.56 -3.52
CA LEU A 64 -9.47 -13.03 -2.39
C LEU A 64 -10.10 -12.71 -1.03
N THR A 65 -10.76 -11.56 -0.90
CA THR A 65 -11.46 -11.18 0.35
C THR A 65 -12.76 -11.94 0.58
N THR A 66 -13.33 -12.63 -0.42
CA THR A 66 -14.52 -13.47 -0.22
C THR A 66 -14.21 -14.77 0.52
N GLN A 67 -12.97 -15.28 0.41
CA GLN A 67 -12.57 -16.56 0.99
C GLN A 67 -12.36 -16.50 2.51
N LYS A 68 -12.20 -15.30 3.08
CA LYS A 68 -12.04 -15.06 4.52
C LYS A 68 -12.81 -13.82 4.89
N ALA A 69 -13.75 -13.93 5.84
CA ALA A 69 -14.59 -12.81 6.23
C ALA A 69 -13.74 -11.53 6.42
N PRO A 70 -14.13 -10.41 5.79
CA PRO A 70 -13.40 -9.16 5.94
C PRO A 70 -13.28 -8.84 7.43
N ARG A 71 -12.13 -8.29 7.84
CA ARG A 71 -11.96 -7.89 9.24
C ARG A 71 -13.10 -6.91 9.59
N PRO A 72 -13.63 -6.96 10.82
CA PRO A 72 -14.71 -6.07 11.23
C PRO A 72 -14.37 -4.60 10.91
N SER A 73 -15.35 -3.85 10.41
CA SER A 73 -15.18 -2.44 10.03
C SER A 73 -14.78 -1.55 11.23
N ASP A 74 -15.07 -2.00 12.44
CA ASP A 74 -14.68 -1.37 13.70
C ASP A 74 -13.29 -1.81 14.21
N SER A 75 -12.57 -2.65 13.46
CA SER A 75 -11.22 -3.07 13.82
C SER A 75 -10.33 -1.84 14.02
N PRO A 76 -9.63 -1.72 15.17
CA PRO A 76 -8.74 -0.61 15.44
C PRO A 76 -7.72 -0.35 14.33
N LYS A 77 -7.34 -1.41 13.59
CA LYS A 77 -6.43 -1.30 12.45
C LYS A 77 -6.99 -0.47 11.29
N TYR A 78 -8.29 -0.57 10.98
CA TYR A 78 -8.86 0.23 9.90
C TYR A 78 -9.00 1.69 10.30
N ARG A 79 -9.36 1.95 11.56
CA ARG A 79 -9.36 3.32 12.11
C ARG A 79 -7.97 3.96 11.99
N GLU A 80 -6.93 3.21 12.34
CA GLU A 80 -5.54 3.63 12.17
C GLU A 80 -5.19 3.91 10.70
N THR A 81 -5.54 3.01 9.77
CA THR A 81 -5.28 3.23 8.33
C THR A 81 -5.97 4.49 7.80
N PHE A 82 -7.23 4.74 8.16
CA PHE A 82 -7.93 5.96 7.76
C PHE A 82 -7.34 7.22 8.40
N ALA A 83 -6.94 7.16 9.67
CA ALA A 83 -6.28 8.27 10.34
C ALA A 83 -4.93 8.63 9.69
N ILE A 84 -4.11 7.62 9.34
CA ILE A 84 -2.85 7.84 8.63
C ILE A 84 -3.11 8.43 7.24
N SER A 85 -4.09 7.90 6.50
CA SER A 85 -4.49 8.46 5.19
C SER A 85 -4.86 9.94 5.29
N ALA A 86 -5.66 10.32 6.29
CA ALA A 86 -6.02 11.72 6.50
C ALA A 86 -4.81 12.59 6.89
N ALA A 87 -3.89 12.06 7.70
CA ALA A 87 -2.65 12.75 8.06
C ALA A 87 -1.74 12.98 6.85
N MET A 88 -1.65 12.01 5.93
CA MET A 88 -0.91 12.14 4.66
C MET A 88 -1.47 13.26 3.77
N GLU A 89 -2.79 13.33 3.63
CA GLU A 89 -3.42 14.40 2.87
C GLU A 89 -3.17 15.78 3.49
N LYS A 90 -3.26 15.87 4.81
CA LYS A 90 -2.97 17.10 5.54
C LYS A 90 -1.52 17.52 5.37
N TRP A 91 -0.57 16.64 5.66
CA TRP A 91 0.86 16.93 5.55
C TRP A 91 1.22 17.44 4.15
N ARG A 92 0.70 16.79 3.09
CA ARG A 92 0.91 17.21 1.70
C ARG A 92 0.36 18.60 1.39
N ASN A 93 -0.77 19.00 1.98
CA ASN A 93 -1.38 20.31 1.74
C ASN A 93 -0.72 21.43 2.56
N ASP A 94 0.00 21.08 3.63
CA ASP A 94 0.71 22.01 4.51
C ASP A 94 2.16 22.28 4.04
N GLN A 95 2.62 21.59 2.98
CA GLN A 95 3.88 21.87 2.24
C GLN A 95 3.70 22.98 1.20
#